data_AF-A0A2R7KBB3-F1
#
_entry.id   AF-A0A2R7KBB3-F1
#
_cell.length_a   1.000
_cell.length_b   1.000
_cell.length_c   1.000
_cell.angle_alpha   90.00
_cell.angle_beta   90.00
_cell.angle_gamma   90.00
#
_symmetry.space_group_name_H-M   'P 1'
#
loop_
_entity.id
_entity.type
_entity.pdbx_description
1 polymer ?
#
loop_
_entity_poly.entity_id
_entity_poly.type
_entity_poly.pdbx_seq_one_letter_code
_entity_poly.pdbx_strand_id
1 'polypeptide(L)'
;MTINATTITTTLVVILFVPYLISIIRKVQNHQIPFLKALHPFYTKEMNEAALLKERLSPIVREMETQTIAKFVKHWTSKFEATGLSEQDVLELNAKIEGGEQDQVYGILALHPQGRIQFDQINAQLKEKYLQETEVMA
;
A
#
# COMPACT_ATOMS: atom_id res chain seq x y z
N MET A 1 -18.20 -42.05 -45.35
CA MET A 1 -17.35 -40.90 -44.99
C MET A 1 -16.50 -41.32 -43.80
N THR A 2 -15.20 -41.57 -43.99
CA THR A 2 -14.31 -42.00 -42.91
C THR A 2 -14.00 -40.80 -42.02
N ILE A 3 -14.49 -40.83 -40.79
CA ILE A 3 -14.21 -39.79 -39.80
C ILE A 3 -12.73 -39.95 -39.40
N ASN A 4 -11.89 -39.01 -39.84
CA ASN A 4 -10.46 -39.02 -39.53
C ASN A 4 -10.25 -38.45 -38.11
N ALA A 5 -9.22 -38.91 -37.41
CA ALA A 5 -8.90 -38.47 -36.05
C ALA A 5 -8.76 -36.94 -35.98
N THR A 6 -8.14 -36.34 -37.00
CA THR A 6 -8.06 -34.88 -37.17
C THR A 6 -9.44 -34.22 -37.23
N THR A 7 -10.40 -34.79 -37.95
CA THR A 7 -11.78 -34.28 -38.01
C THR A 7 -12.45 -34.34 -36.64
N ILE A 8 -12.27 -35.42 -35.88
CA ILE A 8 -12.82 -35.57 -34.51
C ILE A 8 -12.23 -34.52 -33.57
N THR A 9 -10.90 -34.34 -33.59
CA THR A 9 -10.21 -33.38 -32.74
C THR A 9 -10.62 -31.95 -33.08
N THR A 10 -10.69 -31.60 -34.36
CA THR A 10 -11.14 -30.27 -34.80
C THR A 10 -12.59 -30.02 -34.37
N THR A 11 -13.49 -31.00 -34.53
CA THR A 11 -14.89 -30.86 -34.10
C THR A 11 -15.01 -30.69 -32.58
N LEU A 12 -14.25 -31.43 -31.77
CA LEU A 12 -14.22 -31.28 -30.32
C LEU A 12 -13.73 -29.89 -29.89
N VAL A 13 -12.65 -29.41 -30.49
CA VAL A 13 -12.11 -28.07 -30.20
C VAL A 13 -13.14 -26.99 -30.53
N VAL A 14 -13.79 -27.07 -31.69
CA VAL A 14 -14.81 -26.08 -32.09
C VAL A 14 -16.01 -26.10 -31.13
N ILE A 15 -16.49 -27.29 -30.74
CA ILE A 15 -17.62 -27.42 -29.81
C ILE A 15 -17.30 -26.86 -28.43
N LEU A 16 -16.04 -26.93 -27.96
CA LEU A 16 -15.64 -26.37 -26.68
C LEU A 16 -15.30 -24.87 -26.77
N PHE A 17 -14.69 -24.44 -27.86
CA PHE A 17 -14.16 -23.08 -28.01
C PHE A 17 -15.24 -22.06 -28.35
N VAL A 18 -16.22 -22.42 -29.19
CA VAL A 18 -17.33 -21.54 -29.57
C VAL A 18 -18.19 -21.11 -28.38
N PRO A 19 -18.71 -22.00 -27.51
CA PRO A 19 -19.50 -21.58 -26.35
C PRO A 19 -18.68 -20.78 -25.34
N TYR A 20 -17.38 -21.08 -25.22
CA TYR A 20 -16.47 -20.29 -24.39
C TYR A 20 -16.30 -18.85 -24.91
N LEU A 21 -16.08 -18.68 -26.23
CA LEU A 21 -16.05 -17.35 -26.86
C LEU A 21 -17.37 -16.59 -26.69
N ILE A 22 -18.51 -17.26 -26.84
CA ILE A 22 -19.84 -16.64 -26.61
C ILE A 22 -19.96 -16.17 -25.16
N SER A 23 -19.48 -16.96 -24.19
CA SER A 23 -19.45 -16.58 -22.78
C SER A 23 -18.59 -15.33 -22.54
N ILE A 24 -17.40 -15.26 -23.14
CA ILE A 24 -16.51 -14.09 -23.08
C ILE A 24 -17.20 -12.85 -23.67
N ILE A 25 -17.80 -12.97 -24.86
CA ILE A 25 -18.49 -11.85 -25.53
C ILE A 25 -19.64 -11.33 -24.66
N ARG A 26 -20.45 -12.24 -24.08
CA ARG A 26 -21.52 -11.87 -23.14
C ARG A 26 -20.99 -11.16 -21.89
N LYS A 27 -19.85 -11.59 -21.35
CA LYS A 27 -19.19 -10.90 -20.23
C LYS A 27 -18.76 -9.49 -20.60
N VAL A 28 -18.14 -9.31 -21.77
CA VAL A 28 -17.68 -7.99 -22.26
C VAL A 28 -18.87 -7.05 -22.50
N GLN A 29 -19.90 -7.52 -23.20
CA GLN A 29 -21.06 -6.69 -23.57
C GLN A 29 -21.96 -6.36 -22.38
N ASN A 30 -22.28 -7.33 -21.52
CA ASN A 30 -23.27 -7.13 -20.47
C ASN A 30 -22.69 -6.50 -19.19
N HIS A 31 -21.38 -6.63 -18.96
CA HIS A 31 -20.74 -6.23 -17.70
C HIS A 31 -19.61 -5.21 -17.88
N GLN A 32 -19.42 -4.69 -19.11
CA GLN A 32 -18.35 -3.75 -19.46
C GLN A 32 -16.97 -4.24 -18.99
N ILE A 33 -16.76 -5.56 -19.01
CA ILE A 33 -15.50 -6.17 -18.62
C ILE A 33 -14.52 -6.02 -19.79
N PRO A 34 -13.30 -5.50 -19.56
CA PRO A 34 -12.28 -5.46 -20.60
C PRO A 34 -12.00 -6.84 -21.18
N PHE A 35 -11.88 -6.95 -22.52
CA PHE A 35 -11.76 -8.24 -23.22
C PHE A 35 -10.69 -9.16 -22.62
N LEU A 36 -9.50 -8.62 -22.33
CA LEU A 36 -8.39 -9.38 -21.72
C LEU A 36 -8.75 -9.97 -20.36
N LYS A 37 -9.55 -9.27 -19.54
CA LYS A 37 -10.00 -9.77 -18.23
C LYS A 37 -11.16 -10.76 -18.39
N ALA A 38 -12.00 -10.57 -19.41
CA ALA A 38 -13.10 -11.48 -19.73
C ALA A 38 -12.64 -12.86 -20.23
N LEU A 39 -11.43 -12.95 -20.80
CA LEU A 39 -10.77 -14.23 -21.12
C LEU A 39 -10.56 -15.09 -19.86
N HIS A 40 -10.38 -14.48 -18.69
CA HIS A 40 -10.23 -15.26 -17.48
C HIS A 40 -11.60 -15.87 -17.09
N PRO A 41 -11.73 -17.22 -17.05
CA PRO A 41 -13.02 -17.88 -16.90
C PRO A 41 -13.71 -17.53 -15.58
N PHE A 42 -12.94 -17.29 -14.51
CA PHE A 42 -13.44 -16.95 -13.18
C PHE A 42 -13.57 -15.45 -12.91
N TYR A 43 -13.27 -14.57 -13.88
CA TYR A 43 -13.43 -13.14 -13.67
C TYR A 43 -14.92 -12.78 -13.71
N THR A 44 -15.42 -12.19 -12.61
CA THR A 44 -16.83 -11.85 -12.40
C THR A 44 -17.09 -10.35 -12.57
N LYS A 45 -18.37 -9.98 -12.60
CA LYS A 45 -18.81 -8.57 -12.60
C LYS A 45 -18.32 -7.82 -11.37
N GLU A 46 -18.49 -8.41 -10.18
CA GLU A 46 -18.09 -7.81 -8.90
C GLU A 46 -16.59 -7.52 -8.85
N MET A 47 -15.76 -8.42 -9.39
CA MET A 47 -14.32 -8.18 -9.52
C MET A 47 -14.01 -6.98 -10.42
N ASN A 48 -14.80 -6.78 -11.48
CA ASN A 48 -14.65 -5.62 -12.36
C ASN A 48 -15.04 -4.32 -11.68
N GLU A 49 -16.17 -4.32 -10.97
CA GLU A 49 -16.65 -3.16 -10.22
C GLU A 49 -15.66 -2.78 -9.11
N ALA A 50 -15.12 -3.77 -8.37
CA ALA A 50 -14.09 -3.55 -7.38
C ALA A 50 -12.78 -3.01 -7.98
N ALA A 51 -12.36 -3.54 -9.15
CA ALA A 51 -11.16 -3.06 -9.84
C ALA A 51 -11.32 -1.60 -10.30
N LEU A 52 -12.47 -1.25 -10.87
CA LEU A 52 -12.77 0.12 -11.31
C LEU A 52 -12.88 1.07 -10.11
N LEU A 53 -13.50 0.62 -9.02
CA LEU A 53 -13.57 1.41 -7.79
C LEU A 53 -12.18 1.66 -7.22
N LYS A 54 -11.34 0.62 -7.13
CA LYS A 54 -9.94 0.74 -6.70
C LYS A 54 -9.15 1.69 -7.59
N GLU A 55 -9.32 1.58 -8.91
CA GLU A 55 -8.65 2.47 -9.88
C GLU A 55 -9.06 3.93 -9.68
N ARG A 56 -10.35 4.20 -9.42
CA ARG A 56 -10.84 5.57 -9.17
C ARG A 56 -10.44 6.11 -7.80
N LEU A 57 -10.39 5.26 -6.77
CA LEU A 57 -10.01 5.66 -5.42
C LEU A 57 -8.50 5.77 -5.25
N SER A 58 -7.70 5.04 -6.03
CA SER A 58 -6.25 5.02 -5.89
C SER A 58 -5.59 6.41 -6.00
N PRO A 59 -5.97 7.29 -6.95
CA PRO A 59 -5.47 8.66 -7.00
C PRO A 59 -5.79 9.46 -5.72
N ILE A 60 -7.01 9.32 -5.20
CA ILE A 60 -7.46 10.04 -4.00
C ILE A 60 -6.68 9.55 -2.78
N VAL A 61 -6.54 8.24 -2.61
CA VAL A 61 -5.76 7.65 -1.52
C VAL A 61 -4.32 8.11 -1.60
N ARG A 62 -3.71 8.07 -2.79
CA ARG A 62 -2.33 8.53 -3.00
C ARG A 62 -2.17 10.01 -2.69
N GLU A 63 -3.13 10.85 -3.05
CA GLU A 63 -3.09 12.28 -2.74
C GLU A 63 -3.20 12.53 -1.23
N MET A 64 -4.10 11.82 -0.54
CA MET A 64 -4.23 11.90 0.92
C MET A 64 -2.95 11.45 1.64
N GLU A 65 -2.35 10.33 1.20
CA GLU A 65 -1.06 9.85 1.72
C GLU A 65 0.05 10.88 1.48
N THR A 66 0.13 11.42 0.25
CA THR A 66 1.12 12.44 -0.11
C THR A 66 0.95 13.70 0.73
N GLN A 67 -0.29 14.15 0.94
CA GLN A 67 -0.57 15.33 1.76
C GLN A 67 -0.23 15.08 3.23
N THR A 68 -0.50 13.88 3.73
CA THR A 68 -0.19 13.49 5.12
C THR A 68 1.32 13.48 5.33
N ILE A 69 2.09 12.85 4.44
CA ILE A 69 3.56 12.86 4.47
C ILE A 69 4.09 14.29 4.34
N ALA A 70 3.54 15.11 3.43
CA ALA A 70 3.98 16.49 3.26
C ALA A 70 3.74 17.34 4.53
N LYS A 71 2.60 17.16 5.21
CA LYS A 71 2.32 17.80 6.50
C LYS A 71 3.29 17.34 7.57
N PHE A 72 3.56 16.03 7.65
CA PHE A 72 4.53 15.44 8.57
C PHE A 72 5.92 16.06 8.36
N VAL A 73 6.45 16.01 7.13
CA VAL A 73 7.77 16.56 6.78
C VAL A 73 7.84 18.05 7.13
N LYS A 74 6.80 18.83 6.78
CA LYS A 74 6.76 20.27 7.04
C LYS A 74 6.77 20.57 8.55
N HIS A 75 5.95 19.86 9.33
CA HIS A 75 5.86 20.05 10.77
C HIS A 75 7.21 19.79 11.45
N TRP A 76 7.81 18.64 11.17
CA TRP A 76 9.07 18.23 11.79
C TRP A 76 10.26 19.05 11.31
N THR A 77 10.32 19.39 10.02
CA THR A 77 11.32 20.34 9.51
C THR A 77 11.25 21.67 10.24
N SER A 78 10.05 22.23 10.40
CA SER A 78 9.87 23.49 11.13
C SER A 78 10.33 23.40 12.60
N LYS A 79 10.10 22.27 13.26
CA LYS A 79 10.56 22.01 14.63
C LYS A 79 12.09 21.95 14.71
N PHE A 80 12.73 21.24 13.78
CA PHE A 80 14.19 21.12 13.72
C PHE A 80 14.90 22.46 13.49
N GLU A 81 14.32 23.31 12.65
CA GLU A 81 14.94 24.60 12.26
C GLU A 81 14.69 25.72 13.28
N ALA A 82 13.53 25.75 13.95
CA ALA A 82 13.13 26.90 14.77
C ALA A 82 13.38 26.71 16.28
N THR A 83 12.95 25.58 16.85
CA THR A 83 12.86 25.40 18.31
C THR A 83 13.72 24.27 18.86
N GLY A 84 14.13 23.33 18.01
CA GLY A 84 14.72 22.05 18.45
C GLY A 84 13.65 21.06 18.92
N LEU A 85 14.08 19.84 19.23
CA LEU A 85 13.22 18.76 19.76
C LEU A 85 13.08 18.84 21.29
N SER A 86 11.87 18.56 21.78
CA SER A 86 11.60 18.31 23.21
C SER A 86 11.50 16.81 23.53
N GLU A 87 11.49 16.45 24.82
CA GLU A 87 11.27 15.06 25.26
C GLU A 87 9.94 14.50 24.73
N GLN A 88 8.87 15.30 24.75
CA GLN A 88 7.56 14.91 24.24
C GLN A 88 7.58 14.64 22.73
N ASP A 89 8.31 15.46 21.98
CA ASP A 89 8.45 15.29 20.53
C ASP A 89 9.18 13.98 20.19
N VAL A 90 10.19 13.61 20.98
CA VAL A 90 10.93 12.34 20.80
C VAL A 90 10.05 11.14 21.15
N LEU A 91 9.22 11.23 22.19
CA LEU A 91 8.22 10.20 22.49
C LEU A 91 7.21 10.03 21.35
N GLU A 92 6.73 11.12 20.75
CA GLU A 92 5.82 11.06 19.60
C GLU A 92 6.48 10.40 18.38
N LEU A 93 7.73 10.74 18.09
CA LEU A 93 8.50 10.11 17.01
C LEU A 93 8.78 8.62 17.28
N ASN A 94 9.09 8.25 18.53
CA ASN A 94 9.25 6.86 18.93
C ASN A 94 7.93 6.07 18.80
N ALA A 95 6.79 6.66 19.20
CA ALA A 95 5.49 6.03 19.03
C ALA A 95 5.15 5.79 17.54
N LYS A 96 5.58 6.68 16.65
CA LYS A 96 5.46 6.49 15.19
C LYS A 96 6.35 5.37 14.67
N ILE A 97 7.56 5.23 15.20
CA ILE A 97 8.46 4.10 14.89
C ILE A 97 7.79 2.77 15.32
N GLU A 98 7.26 2.71 16.54
CA GLU A 98 6.54 1.54 17.06
C GLU A 98 5.27 1.23 16.26
N GLY A 99 4.59 2.26 15.76
CA GLY A 99 3.45 2.15 14.86
C GLY A 99 3.78 1.70 13.43
N GLY A 100 5.07 1.49 13.10
CA GLY A 100 5.52 1.00 11.79
C GLY A 100 5.88 2.10 10.77
N GLU A 101 5.91 3.38 11.16
CA GLU A 101 6.28 4.52 10.30
C GLU A 101 7.79 4.84 10.36
N GLN A 102 8.63 3.85 10.69
CA GLN A 102 10.07 4.02 10.92
C GLN A 102 10.79 4.69 9.75
N ASP A 103 10.49 4.30 8.51
CA ASP A 103 11.12 4.87 7.31
C ASP A 103 10.83 6.36 7.14
N GLN A 104 9.64 6.82 7.54
CA GLN A 104 9.28 8.24 7.47
C GLN A 104 10.05 9.05 8.52
N VAL A 105 10.14 8.53 9.74
CA VAL A 105 10.88 9.14 10.84
C VAL A 105 12.37 9.19 10.53
N TYR A 106 12.95 8.09 10.05
CA TYR A 106 14.37 8.06 9.69
C TYR A 106 14.68 8.88 8.44
N GLY A 107 13.75 8.93 7.48
CA GLY A 107 13.85 9.82 6.33
C GLY A 107 13.95 11.28 6.75
N ILE A 108 13.08 11.75 7.66
CA ILE A 108 13.13 13.15 8.10
C ILE A 108 14.37 13.44 8.96
N LEU A 109 14.79 12.51 9.82
CA LEU A 109 16.02 12.67 10.62
C LEU A 109 17.28 12.64 9.74
N ALA A 110 17.28 11.90 8.63
CA ALA A 110 18.39 11.89 7.68
C ALA A 110 18.55 13.23 6.94
N LEU A 111 17.44 13.94 6.69
CA LEU A 111 17.46 15.27 6.09
C LEU A 111 17.91 16.37 7.07
N HIS A 112 17.81 16.10 8.37
CA HIS A 112 18.14 17.07 9.44
C HIS A 112 19.19 16.52 10.41
N PRO A 113 20.49 16.57 10.07
CA PRO A 113 21.56 15.96 10.88
C PRO A 113 21.62 16.46 12.33
N GLN A 114 21.36 17.74 12.56
CA GLN A 114 21.30 18.31 13.92
C GLN A 114 20.08 17.80 14.69
N GLY A 115 18.94 17.65 14.01
CA GLY A 115 17.74 17.05 14.56
C GLY A 115 17.94 15.59 14.97
N ARG A 116 18.70 14.82 14.16
CA ARG A 116 19.10 13.46 14.48
C ARG A 116 19.94 13.37 15.75
N ILE A 117 20.93 14.24 15.91
CA ILE A 117 21.77 14.27 17.11
C ILE A 117 20.91 14.57 18.35
N GLN A 118 20.02 15.56 18.28
CA GLN A 118 19.10 15.88 19.38
C GLN A 118 18.17 14.71 19.71
N PHE A 119 17.62 14.07 18.68
CA PHE A 119 16.77 12.89 18.84
C PHE A 119 17.51 11.77 19.57
N ASP A 120 18.72 11.40 19.11
CA ASP A 120 19.50 10.32 19.70
C ASP A 120 19.90 10.63 21.16
N GLN A 121 20.25 11.88 21.47
CA GLN A 121 20.59 12.32 22.82
C GLN A 121 19.40 12.23 23.79
N ILE A 122 18.25 12.78 23.40
CA ILE A 122 17.04 12.76 24.23
C ILE A 122 16.52 11.33 24.37
N ASN A 123 16.59 10.53 23.32
CA ASN A 123 16.15 9.13 23.36
C ASN A 123 17.03 8.28 24.29
N ALA A 124 18.34 8.54 24.35
CA ALA A 124 19.23 7.92 25.34
C ALA A 124 18.84 8.31 26.78
N GLN A 125 18.56 9.59 27.02
CA GLN A 125 18.13 10.07 28.34
C GLN A 125 16.80 9.45 28.78
N LEU A 126 15.83 9.31 27.86
CA LEU A 126 14.54 8.66 28.15
C LEU A 126 14.71 7.19 28.51
N LYS A 127 15.62 6.47 27.82
CA LYS A 127 15.94 5.07 28.16
C LYS A 127 16.60 4.94 29.54
N GLU A 128 17.52 5.84 29.88
CA GLU A 128 18.16 5.86 31.21
C GLU A 128 17.14 6.13 32.31
N LYS A 129 16.23 7.11 32.14
CA LYS A 129 15.14 7.38 33.07
C LYS A 129 14.24 6.15 33.27
N TYR A 130 13.84 5.49 32.18
CA TYR A 130 13.00 4.29 32.24
C TYR A 130 13.69 3.15 33.03
N LEU A 131 14.99 2.92 32.81
CA LEU A 131 15.74 1.91 33.56
C LEU A 131 15.83 2.24 35.05
N GLN A 132 16.09 3.49 35.40
CA GLN A 132 16.14 3.94 36.80
C GLN A 132 14.78 3.79 37.51
N GLU A 133 13.68 4.14 36.85
CA GLU A 133 12.34 3.95 37.41
C GLU A 133 11.97 2.47 37.60
N THR A 134 12.47 1.60 36.72
CA THR A 134 12.21 0.16 36.80
C THR A 134 13.03 -0.50 37.93
N GLU A 135 14.26 -0.04 38.19
CA GLU A 135 15.08 -0.50 39.31
C GLU A 135 14.57 -0.02 40.68
N VAL A 136 13.92 1.14 40.76
CA VAL A 136 13.32 1.66 42.01
C VAL A 136 12.02 0.91 42.37
N MET A 137 11.37 0.27 41.39
CA MET A 137 10.12 -0.48 41.57
C MET A 137 10.31 -2.01 41.66
N ALA A 138 11.53 -2.53 41.54
CA ALA A 138 11.89 -3.95 41.69
C ALA A 138 12.38 -4.27 43.11
#